data_AF-A0A2M7WNV3-F1
#
_entry.id   AF-A0A2M7WNV3-F1
#
_cell.length_a   1.000
_cell.length_b   1.000
_cell.length_c   1.000
_cell.angle_alpha   90.00
_cell.angle_beta   90.00
_cell.angle_gamma   90.00
#
_symmetry.space_group_name_H-M   'P 1'
#
loop_
_entity.id
_entity.type
_entity.pdbx_description
1 polymer ?
#
loop_
_entity_poly.entity_id
_entity_poly.type
_entity_poly.pdbx_seq_one_letter_code
_entity_poly.pdbx_strand_id
1 'polypeptide(L)'
;MTVFLDSDNFPAGSTAEARILANTLSDILKNDCDGNLFTTLARYQRMLADNGQRKQWPEINKKLETLFKCGTSEVINGPMIGIPVSIRDSDYFSDSTQLAGSERSVIAGIEWMATAWNASFADTGLWMGKTFEPVSRETVAEKTGNDAVMMAVYDKQNTRIGRNFFRQPPSPDLFQAIGLPALSKLWSLKDRPMSPETEGFDGDLLVQNLKKEKAIPYSKTGGYFLCNPGNSVVPEMNGKAVYQLNYRWPALGPAFPMTRLVDELV
;
A
#
# COMPACT_ATOMS: atom_id res chain seq x y z
N MET A 1 -0.33 -19.62 -16.50
CA MET A 1 -0.88 -18.30 -16.19
C MET A 1 -2.05 -18.49 -15.24
N THR A 2 -2.11 -17.71 -14.16
CA THR A 2 -3.30 -17.67 -13.31
C THR A 2 -4.31 -16.69 -13.91
N VAL A 3 -5.54 -16.66 -13.41
CA VAL A 3 -6.54 -15.65 -13.83
C VAL A 3 -6.04 -14.21 -13.60
N PHE A 4 -5.08 -14.01 -12.70
CA PHE A 4 -4.59 -12.69 -12.30
C PHE A 4 -3.19 -12.32 -12.83
N LEU A 5 -2.46 -13.24 -13.49
CA LEU A 5 -1.11 -12.98 -13.98
C LEU A 5 -0.95 -13.39 -15.45
N ASP A 6 -0.81 -12.37 -16.30
CA ASP A 6 -0.59 -12.48 -17.73
C ASP A 6 0.24 -11.28 -18.24
N SER A 7 1.20 -11.54 -19.14
CA SER A 7 1.97 -10.45 -19.76
C SER A 7 1.09 -9.50 -20.57
N ASP A 8 -0.05 -9.97 -21.06
CA ASP A 8 -0.99 -9.17 -21.86
C ASP A 8 -1.75 -8.13 -21.01
N ASN A 9 -1.66 -8.22 -19.67
CA ASN A 9 -2.18 -7.19 -18.75
C ASN A 9 -1.33 -5.91 -18.73
N PHE A 10 -0.17 -5.92 -19.38
CA PHE A 10 0.67 -4.75 -19.56
C PHE A 10 0.51 -4.17 -20.98
N PRO A 11 0.17 -2.88 -21.13
CA PRO A 11 0.14 -2.24 -22.44
C PRO A 11 1.56 -1.98 -22.94
N ALA A 12 2.25 -3.00 -23.46
CA ALA A 12 3.60 -2.86 -23.99
C ALA A 12 3.64 -1.91 -25.20
N GLY A 13 4.68 -1.08 -25.30
CA GLY A 13 4.85 -0.13 -26.42
C GLY A 13 5.30 -0.80 -27.73
N SER A 14 5.73 -2.06 -27.68
CA SER A 14 6.14 -2.82 -28.87
C SER A 14 6.00 -4.34 -28.69
N THR A 15 5.95 -5.07 -29.80
CA THR A 15 5.96 -6.56 -29.78
C THR A 15 7.24 -7.13 -29.17
N ALA A 16 8.38 -6.45 -29.34
CA ALA A 16 9.64 -6.88 -28.75
C ALA A 16 9.61 -6.78 -27.22
N GLU A 17 9.10 -5.67 -26.69
CA GLU A 17 8.89 -5.47 -25.25
C GLU A 17 7.91 -6.50 -24.68
N ALA A 18 6.76 -6.71 -25.34
CA ALA A 18 5.78 -7.72 -24.92
C ALA A 18 6.41 -9.11 -24.81
N ARG A 19 7.24 -9.50 -25.79
CA ARG A 19 7.94 -10.79 -25.78
C ARG A 19 8.97 -10.89 -24.65
N ILE A 20 9.72 -9.82 -24.39
CA ILE A 20 10.67 -9.77 -23.27
C ILE A 20 9.93 -9.93 -21.94
N LEU A 21 8.80 -9.24 -21.78
CA LEU A 21 7.98 -9.32 -20.57
C LEU A 21 7.42 -10.73 -20.37
N ALA A 22 6.85 -11.34 -21.41
CA ALA A 22 6.32 -12.71 -21.37
C ALA A 22 7.40 -13.74 -21.00
N ASN A 23 8.61 -13.62 -21.59
CA ASN A 23 9.73 -14.49 -21.26
C ASN A 23 10.17 -14.30 -19.80
N THR A 24 10.27 -13.06 -19.34
CA THR A 24 10.67 -12.75 -17.95
C THR A 24 9.65 -13.28 -16.95
N LEU A 25 8.35 -13.12 -17.22
CA LEU A 25 7.28 -13.69 -16.40
C LEU A 25 7.39 -15.22 -16.35
N SER A 26 7.58 -15.87 -17.50
CA SER A 26 7.75 -17.31 -17.59
C SER A 26 8.95 -17.80 -16.77
N ASP A 27 10.07 -17.09 -16.83
CA ASP A 27 11.27 -17.41 -16.05
C ASP A 27 11.03 -17.29 -14.54
N ILE A 28 10.33 -16.25 -14.07
CA ILE A 28 9.95 -16.11 -12.66
C ILE A 28 9.04 -17.28 -12.24
N LEU A 29 8.01 -17.56 -13.03
CA LEU A 29 7.06 -18.62 -12.71
C LEU A 29 7.70 -20.02 -12.72
N LYS A 30 8.73 -20.24 -13.55
CA LYS A 30 9.41 -21.53 -13.64
C LYS A 30 10.47 -21.71 -12.56
N ASN A 31 11.26 -20.66 -12.29
CA ASN A 31 12.47 -20.78 -11.47
C ASN A 31 12.27 -20.32 -10.03
N ASP A 32 11.30 -19.43 -9.78
CA ASP A 32 11.06 -18.86 -8.46
C ASP A 32 9.71 -19.31 -7.88
N CYS A 33 8.74 -19.66 -8.72
CA CYS A 33 7.42 -20.11 -8.26
C CYS A 33 7.34 -21.63 -8.20
N ASP A 34 7.50 -22.20 -7.02
CA ASP A 34 7.30 -23.65 -6.76
C ASP A 34 5.80 -24.01 -6.73
N GLY A 35 5.00 -23.43 -7.63
CA GLY A 35 3.54 -23.54 -7.68
C GLY A 35 2.79 -22.73 -6.61
N ASN A 36 3.50 -21.93 -5.79
CA ASN A 36 2.88 -21.11 -4.74
C ASN A 36 3.45 -19.68 -4.71
N LEU A 37 2.69 -18.75 -5.29
CA LEU A 37 3.08 -17.34 -5.36
C LEU A 37 3.18 -16.68 -3.97
N PHE A 38 2.36 -17.09 -2.99
CA PHE A 38 2.48 -16.58 -1.62
C PHE A 38 3.83 -16.93 -1.00
N THR A 39 4.30 -18.16 -1.22
CA THR A 39 5.62 -18.59 -0.75
C THR A 39 6.74 -17.81 -1.45
N THR A 40 6.61 -17.58 -2.76
CA THR A 40 7.56 -16.78 -3.53
C THR A 40 7.64 -15.33 -3.03
N LEU A 41 6.50 -14.66 -2.88
CA LEU A 41 6.42 -13.29 -2.38
C LEU A 41 6.92 -13.17 -0.93
N ALA A 42 6.59 -14.12 -0.06
CA ALA A 42 7.11 -14.15 1.30
C ALA A 42 8.63 -14.37 1.34
N ARG A 43 9.19 -15.13 0.40
CA ARG A 43 10.65 -15.29 0.27
C ARG A 43 11.29 -13.98 -0.17
N TYR A 44 10.75 -13.31 -1.19
CA TYR A 44 11.22 -12.00 -1.62
C TYR A 44 11.16 -10.98 -0.49
N GLN A 45 10.05 -10.92 0.26
CA GLN A 45 9.92 -10.04 1.41
C GLN A 45 11.02 -10.27 2.45
N ARG A 46 11.31 -11.54 2.80
CA ARG A 46 12.39 -11.87 3.74
C ARG A 46 13.77 -11.43 3.24
N MET A 47 14.03 -11.56 1.94
CA MET A 47 15.30 -11.14 1.35
C MET A 47 15.43 -9.61 1.30
N LEU A 48 14.34 -8.90 1.02
CA LEU A 48 14.29 -7.44 1.03
C LEU A 48 14.41 -6.85 2.45
N ALA A 49 13.91 -7.55 3.46
CA ALA A 49 14.08 -7.18 4.87
C ALA A 49 15.48 -7.47 5.43
N ASP A 50 16.31 -8.22 4.70
CA ASP A 50 17.66 -8.61 5.15
C ASP A 50 18.73 -7.73 4.49
N ASN A 51 19.29 -6.79 5.25
CA ASN A 51 20.38 -5.92 4.82
C ASN A 51 21.64 -6.70 4.38
N GLY A 52 21.85 -7.92 4.89
CA GLY A 52 22.92 -8.82 4.45
C GLY A 52 22.72 -9.31 3.01
N GLN A 53 21.50 -9.24 2.50
CA GLN A 53 21.11 -9.64 1.14
C GLN A 53 20.93 -8.47 0.18
N ARG A 54 21.37 -7.26 0.54
CA ARG A 54 21.21 -6.04 -0.27
C ARG A 54 21.68 -6.16 -1.72
N LYS A 55 22.68 -7.00 -2.00
CA LYS A 55 23.16 -7.27 -3.38
C LYS A 55 22.10 -7.94 -4.27
N GLN A 56 21.12 -8.61 -3.69
CA GLN A 56 20.04 -9.31 -4.39
C GLN A 56 18.81 -8.41 -4.63
N TRP A 57 18.69 -7.29 -3.90
CA TRP A 57 17.52 -6.42 -3.98
C TRP A 57 17.20 -5.89 -5.39
N PRO A 58 18.18 -5.45 -6.21
CA PRO A 58 17.87 -4.98 -7.57
C PRO A 58 17.21 -6.04 -8.44
N GLU A 59 17.64 -7.30 -8.33
CA GLU A 59 17.06 -8.40 -9.07
C GLU A 59 15.64 -8.70 -8.58
N ILE A 60 15.44 -8.75 -7.26
CA ILE A 60 14.11 -8.98 -6.67
C ILE A 60 13.14 -7.86 -7.06
N ASN A 61 13.58 -6.60 -7.02
CA ASN A 61 12.73 -5.47 -7.42
C ASN A 61 12.34 -5.55 -8.89
N LYS A 62 13.24 -5.98 -9.78
CA LYS A 62 12.91 -6.23 -11.19
C LYS A 62 11.87 -7.36 -11.35
N LYS A 63 11.97 -8.41 -10.54
CA LYS A 63 10.99 -9.50 -10.52
C LYS A 63 9.63 -9.01 -10.02
N LEU A 64 9.59 -8.23 -8.93
CA LEU A 64 8.37 -7.60 -8.43
C LEU A 64 7.75 -6.63 -9.44
N GLU A 65 8.55 -5.82 -10.13
CA GLU A 65 8.08 -4.94 -11.21
C GLU A 65 7.46 -5.75 -12.36
N THR A 66 8.08 -6.88 -12.73
CA THR A 66 7.54 -7.79 -13.75
C THR A 66 6.19 -8.36 -13.31
N LEU A 67 6.09 -8.85 -12.08
CA LEU A 67 4.84 -9.36 -11.51
C LEU A 67 3.77 -8.26 -11.47
N PHE A 68 4.15 -7.03 -11.10
CA PHE A 68 3.24 -5.90 -11.11
C PHE A 68 2.72 -5.61 -12.52
N LYS A 69 3.63 -5.49 -13.51
CA LYS A 69 3.26 -5.27 -14.92
C LYS A 69 2.29 -6.34 -15.43
N CYS A 70 2.50 -7.60 -15.06
CA CYS A 70 1.68 -8.72 -15.50
C CYS A 70 0.42 -8.97 -14.63
N GLY A 71 0.29 -8.32 -13.47
CA GLY A 71 -0.87 -8.45 -12.59
C GLY A 71 -2.12 -7.82 -13.20
N THR A 72 -3.30 -8.24 -12.77
CA THR A 72 -4.57 -7.59 -13.15
C THR A 72 -5.20 -6.96 -11.93
N SER A 73 -5.69 -5.73 -12.06
CA SER A 73 -6.34 -5.08 -10.94
C SER A 73 -7.71 -5.67 -10.67
N GLU A 74 -8.04 -5.75 -9.39
CA GLU A 74 -9.31 -6.25 -8.91
C GLU A 74 -9.82 -5.41 -7.75
N VAL A 75 -11.13 -5.39 -7.58
CA VAL A 75 -11.75 -4.70 -6.43
C VAL A 75 -11.57 -5.55 -5.19
N ILE A 76 -10.86 -4.98 -4.22
CA ILE A 76 -10.54 -5.67 -2.98
C ILE A 76 -11.60 -5.39 -1.92
N ASN A 77 -11.95 -6.41 -1.13
CA ASN A 77 -12.86 -6.32 -0.01
C ASN A 77 -12.32 -7.04 1.22
N GLY A 78 -12.30 -6.33 2.34
CA GLY A 78 -11.87 -6.84 3.64
C GLY A 78 -10.36 -6.77 3.87
N PRO A 79 -9.87 -7.44 4.92
CA PRO A 79 -8.48 -7.31 5.34
C PRO A 79 -7.51 -8.05 4.43
N MET A 80 -6.39 -7.40 4.11
CA MET A 80 -5.26 -7.91 3.35
C MET A 80 -3.97 -7.77 4.16
N ILE A 81 -3.31 -8.90 4.41
CA ILE A 81 -2.10 -9.03 5.24
C ILE A 81 -0.94 -9.54 4.40
N GLY A 82 0.24 -8.96 4.61
CA GLY A 82 1.47 -9.45 3.99
C GLY A 82 1.59 -9.15 2.50
N ILE A 83 0.91 -8.12 1.99
CA ILE A 83 1.17 -7.59 0.64
C ILE A 83 2.61 -7.03 0.63
N PRO A 84 3.53 -7.59 -0.17
CA PRO A 84 4.86 -7.03 -0.29
C PRO A 84 4.77 -5.67 -0.98
N VAL A 85 5.15 -4.61 -0.26
CA VAL A 85 5.26 -3.28 -0.82
C VAL A 85 6.74 -3.01 -1.05
N SER A 86 7.14 -2.92 -2.31
CA SER A 86 8.40 -2.28 -2.66
C SER A 86 8.11 -0.81 -2.85
N ILE A 87 8.69 0.04 -2.00
CA ILE A 87 8.65 1.49 -2.20
C ILE A 87 9.83 1.85 -3.10
N ARG A 88 9.57 2.57 -4.19
CA ARG A 88 10.63 3.16 -4.99
C ARG A 88 11.08 4.45 -4.29
N ASP A 89 12.20 4.40 -3.58
CA ASP A 89 12.73 5.53 -2.81
C ASP A 89 13.10 6.76 -3.66
N SER A 90 13.25 6.61 -4.98
CA SER A 90 13.78 7.65 -5.88
C SER A 90 12.95 8.92 -5.95
N ASP A 91 11.65 8.84 -5.63
CA ASP A 91 10.71 9.95 -5.84
C ASP A 91 10.38 10.66 -4.51
N TYR A 92 10.78 10.06 -3.38
CA TYR A 92 10.35 10.50 -2.05
C TYR A 92 11.23 11.59 -1.45
N PHE A 93 12.55 11.42 -1.61
CA PHE A 93 13.54 12.28 -0.96
C PHE A 93 14.24 13.25 -1.92
N SER A 94 14.26 12.98 -3.22
CA SER A 94 14.92 13.84 -4.22
C SER A 94 14.20 15.18 -4.39
N ASP A 95 12.88 15.17 -4.60
CA ASP A 95 12.09 16.39 -4.79
C ASP A 95 11.85 17.16 -3.48
N SER A 96 11.66 16.45 -2.36
CA SER A 96 11.43 17.07 -1.05
C SER A 96 12.67 17.77 -0.51
N THR A 97 13.88 17.27 -0.83
CA THR A 97 15.14 17.95 -0.51
C THR A 97 15.46 19.10 -1.46
N GLN A 98 14.93 19.09 -2.69
CA GLN A 98 15.05 20.20 -3.64
C GLN A 98 14.07 21.36 -3.31
N LEU A 99 12.87 21.07 -2.84
CA LEU A 99 11.85 22.07 -2.48
C LEU A 99 12.10 22.73 -1.12
N ALA A 100 12.69 22.00 -0.16
CA ALA A 100 13.02 22.52 1.16
C ALA A 100 14.41 23.17 1.15
N GLY A 101 14.50 24.37 0.59
CA GLY A 101 15.70 25.20 0.72
C GLY A 101 16.10 25.34 2.20
N SER A 102 17.22 24.71 2.57
CA SER A 102 18.05 24.94 3.77
C SER A 102 17.40 25.19 5.15
N GLU A 103 16.11 24.94 5.36
CA GLU A 103 15.47 25.04 6.67
C GLU A 103 15.66 23.75 7.48
N ARG A 104 16.60 23.80 8.43
CA ARG A 104 16.96 22.70 9.36
C ARG A 104 15.76 22.06 10.08
N SER A 105 14.69 22.81 10.33
CA SER A 105 13.47 22.32 10.98
C SER A 105 12.65 21.36 10.10
N VAL A 106 12.55 21.66 8.80
CA VAL A 106 11.89 20.80 7.81
C VAL A 106 12.71 19.54 7.58
N ILE A 107 14.03 19.67 7.49
CA ILE A 107 14.95 18.55 7.35
C ILE A 107 14.87 17.62 8.58
N ALA A 108 14.87 18.17 9.79
CA ALA A 108 14.73 17.37 11.02
C ALA A 108 13.35 16.67 11.11
N GLY A 109 12.29 17.32 10.62
CA GLY A 109 10.96 16.71 10.48
C GLY A 109 10.96 15.54 9.49
N ILE A 110 11.60 15.73 8.33
CA ILE A 110 11.76 14.67 7.31
C ILE A 110 12.62 13.52 7.84
N GLU A 111 13.70 13.77 8.57
CA GLU A 111 14.57 12.74 9.14
C GLU A 111 13.88 11.95 10.27
N TRP A 112 13.18 12.64 11.18
CA TRP A 112 12.39 11.96 12.22
C TRP A 112 11.25 11.14 11.61
N MET A 113 10.62 11.62 10.53
CA MET A 113 9.53 10.90 9.87
C MET A 113 10.01 9.80 8.93
N ALA A 114 11.17 9.95 8.28
CA ALA A 114 11.85 8.86 7.60
C ALA A 114 12.27 7.79 8.61
N THR A 115 12.72 8.19 9.80
CA THR A 115 12.97 7.29 10.92
C THR A 115 11.67 6.63 11.40
N ALA A 116 10.57 7.36 11.56
CA ALA A 116 9.28 6.80 11.95
C ALA A 116 8.69 5.89 10.85
N TRP A 117 8.92 6.21 9.58
CA TRP A 117 8.52 5.44 8.41
C TRP A 117 9.33 4.14 8.31
N ASN A 118 10.66 4.22 8.40
CA ASN A 118 11.54 3.05 8.50
C ASN A 118 11.21 2.21 9.74
N ALA A 119 10.94 2.87 10.87
CA ALA A 119 10.48 2.24 12.10
C ALA A 119 9.02 1.76 12.05
N SER A 120 8.26 2.01 11.00
CA SER A 120 6.88 1.48 10.82
C SER A 120 6.81 0.42 9.72
N PHE A 121 7.63 0.55 8.67
CA PHE A 121 7.54 -0.22 7.43
C PHE A 121 8.78 -1.08 7.13
N ALA A 122 10.00 -0.60 7.43
CA ALA A 122 11.23 -1.26 6.98
C ALA A 122 11.68 -2.42 7.90
N ASP A 123 11.58 -2.28 9.23
CA ASP A 123 12.26 -3.24 10.13
C ASP A 123 11.52 -3.64 11.44
N THR A 124 10.36 -3.08 11.77
CA THR A 124 9.77 -3.25 13.13
C THR A 124 8.55 -4.16 13.20
N GLY A 125 7.92 -4.45 12.06
CA GLY A 125 6.67 -5.20 12.01
C GLY A 125 5.50 -4.53 12.73
N LEU A 126 5.51 -3.20 12.91
CA LEU A 126 4.37 -2.44 13.45
C LEU A 126 3.19 -2.45 12.49
N TRP A 127 3.44 -2.15 11.21
CA TRP A 127 2.42 -2.23 10.17
C TRP A 127 2.21 -3.67 9.71
N MET A 128 0.94 -4.08 9.60
CA MET A 128 0.55 -5.47 9.32
C MET A 128 -0.14 -5.65 7.97
N GLY A 129 -0.71 -4.58 7.43
CA GLY A 129 -1.53 -4.63 6.24
C GLY A 129 -2.64 -3.59 6.26
N LYS A 130 -3.69 -3.84 5.49
CA LYS A 130 -4.76 -2.89 5.25
C LYS A 130 -6.12 -3.60 5.22
N THR A 131 -7.21 -2.85 5.29
CA THR A 131 -8.56 -3.35 4.99
C THR A 131 -9.25 -2.41 4.02
N PHE A 132 -10.22 -2.96 3.29
CA PHE A 132 -10.98 -2.29 2.25
C PHE A 132 -12.46 -2.47 2.53
N GLU A 133 -13.16 -1.37 2.74
CA GLU A 133 -14.55 -1.33 3.17
C GLU A 133 -15.38 -0.58 2.12
N PRO A 134 -16.61 -1.04 1.80
CA PRO A 134 -17.55 -0.25 1.03
C PRO A 134 -17.73 1.14 1.64
N VAL A 135 -17.95 2.13 0.79
CA VAL A 135 -18.11 3.52 1.23
C VAL A 135 -19.27 4.18 0.48
N SER A 136 -20.04 4.98 1.22
CA SER A 136 -21.18 5.73 0.67
C SER A 136 -20.69 6.85 -0.26
N ARG A 137 -21.56 7.29 -1.17
CA ARG A 137 -21.26 8.42 -2.07
C ARG A 137 -21.09 9.70 -1.27
N GLU A 138 -21.89 9.85 -0.23
CA GLU A 138 -21.93 10.99 0.69
C GLU A 138 -20.60 11.11 1.44
N THR A 139 -20.10 10.01 1.98
CA THR A 139 -18.79 9.98 2.65
C THR A 139 -17.67 10.28 1.67
N VAL A 140 -17.70 9.73 0.44
CA VAL A 140 -16.69 10.07 -0.57
C VAL A 140 -16.70 11.57 -0.88
N ALA A 141 -17.89 12.17 -1.07
CA ALA A 141 -18.01 13.61 -1.29
C ALA A 141 -17.46 14.42 -0.11
N GLU A 142 -17.76 14.03 1.13
CA GLU A 142 -17.20 14.68 2.32
C GLU A 142 -15.67 14.60 2.33
N LYS A 143 -15.10 13.42 2.11
CA LYS A 143 -13.65 13.20 2.20
C LYS A 143 -12.86 13.83 1.06
N THR A 144 -13.49 14.09 -0.08
CA THR A 144 -12.82 14.69 -1.25
C THR A 144 -13.13 16.17 -1.41
N GLY A 145 -13.96 16.76 -0.54
CA GLY A 145 -14.46 18.12 -0.75
C GLY A 145 -15.37 18.24 -1.97
N ASN A 146 -16.08 17.17 -2.30
CA ASN A 146 -16.95 17.01 -3.45
C ASN A 146 -16.22 17.25 -4.78
N ASP A 147 -15.00 16.73 -4.89
CA ASP A 147 -14.17 16.84 -6.09
C ASP A 147 -14.90 16.25 -7.32
N ALA A 148 -15.08 17.06 -8.36
CA ALA A 148 -15.91 16.69 -9.49
C ALA A 148 -15.39 15.46 -10.24
N VAL A 149 -14.06 15.30 -10.35
CA VAL A 149 -13.45 14.16 -11.05
C VAL A 149 -13.67 12.87 -10.26
N MET A 150 -13.38 12.90 -8.96
CA MET A 150 -13.58 11.77 -8.07
C MET A 150 -15.06 11.37 -7.98
N MET A 151 -15.97 12.34 -7.92
CA MET A 151 -17.42 12.09 -7.85
C MET A 151 -18.00 11.56 -9.17
N ALA A 152 -17.36 11.84 -10.30
CA ALA A 152 -17.73 11.29 -11.60
C ALA A 152 -17.35 9.81 -11.75
N VAL A 153 -16.25 9.38 -11.11
CA VAL A 153 -15.79 7.98 -11.15
C VAL A 153 -16.26 7.13 -9.97
N TYR A 154 -16.99 7.71 -9.02
CA TYR A 154 -17.57 6.96 -7.90
C TYR A 154 -18.48 5.84 -8.40
N ASP A 155 -18.24 4.64 -7.89
CA ASP A 155 -19.10 3.48 -8.10
C ASP A 155 -19.18 2.68 -6.80
N LYS A 156 -20.40 2.45 -6.31
CA LYS A 156 -20.64 1.67 -5.08
C LYS A 156 -20.04 0.26 -5.16
N GLN A 157 -19.94 -0.33 -6.36
CA GLN A 157 -19.38 -1.67 -6.53
C GLN A 157 -17.85 -1.68 -6.45
N ASN A 158 -17.19 -0.59 -6.81
CA ASN A 158 -15.74 -0.55 -7.03
C ASN A 158 -14.98 0.38 -6.07
N THR A 159 -15.63 1.44 -5.59
CA THR A 159 -15.06 2.41 -4.67
C THR A 159 -15.01 1.87 -3.26
N ARG A 160 -13.86 1.98 -2.61
CA ARG A 160 -13.66 1.58 -1.22
C ARG A 160 -13.01 2.69 -0.42
N ILE A 161 -13.25 2.70 0.87
CA ILE A 161 -12.37 3.38 1.81
C ILE A 161 -11.59 2.32 2.57
N GLY A 162 -10.32 2.59 2.82
CA GLY A 162 -9.47 1.65 3.54
C GLY A 162 -8.70 2.29 4.66
N ARG A 163 -8.18 1.43 5.53
CA ARG A 163 -7.39 1.80 6.71
C ARG A 163 -6.27 0.78 6.92
N ASN A 164 -5.15 1.25 7.45
CA ASN A 164 -3.98 0.45 7.77
C ASN A 164 -4.16 -0.23 9.14
N PHE A 165 -3.51 -1.38 9.33
CA PHE A 165 -3.46 -2.12 10.59
C PHE A 165 -2.09 -1.97 11.26
N PHE A 166 -2.12 -1.70 12.56
CA PHE A 166 -0.93 -1.54 13.38
C PHE A 166 -1.01 -2.43 14.62
N ARG A 167 0.09 -3.13 14.91
CA ARG A 167 0.23 -3.97 16.10
C ARG A 167 1.32 -3.45 17.02
N GLN A 168 1.24 -3.84 18.28
CA GLN A 168 2.43 -3.84 19.14
C GLN A 168 3.26 -5.10 18.81
N PRO A 169 4.59 -4.98 18.65
CA PRO A 169 5.45 -6.14 18.49
C PRO A 169 5.40 -6.99 19.77
N PRO A 170 5.56 -8.33 19.70
CA PRO A 170 5.53 -9.19 20.88
C PRO A 170 6.62 -8.86 21.92
N SER A 171 7.79 -8.41 21.44
CA SER A 171 8.94 -8.03 22.27
C SER A 171 9.51 -6.72 21.73
N PRO A 172 8.88 -5.56 22.01
CA PRO A 172 9.29 -4.30 21.41
C PRO A 172 10.62 -3.84 22.00
N ASP A 173 11.55 -3.41 21.15
CA ASP A 173 12.67 -2.60 21.60
C ASP A 173 12.20 -1.21 22.08
N LEU A 174 13.11 -0.41 22.65
CA LEU A 174 12.77 0.91 23.21
C LEU A 174 12.16 1.86 22.16
N PHE A 175 12.63 1.81 20.90
CA PHE A 175 12.11 2.64 19.83
C PHE A 175 10.73 2.16 19.37
N GLN A 176 10.51 0.85 19.31
CA GLN A 176 9.22 0.25 18.99
C GLN A 176 8.17 0.50 20.07
N ALA A 177 8.59 0.52 21.34
CA ALA A 177 7.70 0.80 22.47
C ALA A 177 7.10 2.21 22.42
N ILE A 178 7.87 3.20 21.93
CA ILE A 178 7.39 4.58 21.75
C ILE A 178 6.78 4.84 20.37
N GLY A 179 7.05 3.97 19.38
CA GLY A 179 6.60 4.12 18.00
C GLY A 179 5.08 4.13 17.85
N LEU A 180 4.37 3.13 18.41
CA LEU A 180 2.91 3.05 18.28
C LEU A 180 2.17 4.20 18.99
N PRO A 181 2.53 4.63 20.22
CA PRO A 181 1.95 5.82 20.83
C PRO A 181 2.15 7.10 20.00
N ALA A 182 3.37 7.33 19.49
CA ALA A 182 3.67 8.50 18.66
C ALA A 182 2.86 8.46 17.35
N LEU A 183 2.82 7.30 16.69
CA LEU A 183 2.05 7.07 15.47
C LEU A 183 0.54 7.23 15.72
N SER A 184 0.04 6.75 16.86
CA SER A 184 -1.37 6.88 17.22
C SER A 184 -1.80 8.34 17.31
N LYS A 185 -0.94 9.21 17.85
CA LYS A 185 -1.20 10.64 17.90
C LYS A 185 -1.06 11.30 16.53
N LEU A 186 0.01 10.99 15.80
CA LEU A 186 0.30 11.63 14.52
C LEU A 186 -0.75 11.27 13.44
N TRP A 187 -1.17 10.00 13.39
CA TRP A 187 -2.07 9.47 12.37
C TRP A 187 -3.51 9.30 12.87
N SER A 188 -3.79 9.84 14.07
CA SER A 188 -5.09 9.73 14.74
C SER A 188 -5.63 8.29 14.74
N LEU A 189 -4.77 7.32 15.08
CA LEU A 189 -5.13 5.91 15.04
C LEU A 189 -6.21 5.61 16.08
N LYS A 190 -7.20 4.83 15.65
CA LYS A 190 -8.32 4.36 16.46
C LYS A 190 -8.04 2.96 16.97
N ASP A 191 -8.72 2.59 18.05
CA ASP A 191 -8.77 1.19 18.47
C ASP A 191 -9.44 0.33 17.40
N ARG A 192 -9.07 -0.95 17.37
CA ARG A 192 -9.70 -1.90 16.46
C ARG A 192 -11.23 -1.93 16.66
N PRO A 193 -12.03 -1.95 15.58
CA PRO A 193 -13.47 -2.12 15.71
C PRO A 193 -13.80 -3.52 16.25
N MET A 194 -14.81 -3.59 17.12
CA MET A 194 -15.23 -4.83 17.77
C MET A 194 -16.59 -5.33 17.27
N SER A 195 -17.36 -4.46 16.62
CA SER A 195 -18.62 -4.75 15.93
C SER A 195 -18.76 -3.89 14.66
N PRO A 196 -19.63 -4.26 13.70
CA PRO A 196 -19.94 -3.44 12.52
C PRO A 196 -20.46 -2.03 12.86
N GLU A 197 -21.10 -1.89 14.02
CA GLU A 197 -21.71 -0.64 14.49
C GLU A 197 -20.72 0.24 15.27
N THR A 198 -19.43 -0.14 15.32
CA THR A 198 -18.42 0.68 16.00
C THR A 198 -18.37 2.05 15.33
N GLU A 199 -18.73 3.11 16.08
CA GLU A 199 -18.73 4.47 15.55
C GLU A 199 -17.32 4.98 15.24
N GLY A 200 -17.26 6.03 14.41
CA GLY A 200 -16.00 6.68 14.06
C GLY A 200 -15.23 5.99 12.94
N PHE A 201 -15.86 5.12 12.16
CA PHE A 201 -15.30 4.61 10.91
C PHE A 201 -16.11 5.14 9.74
N ASP A 202 -15.42 5.52 8.68
CA ASP A 202 -15.99 6.15 7.48
C ASP A 202 -16.44 5.10 6.43
N GLY A 203 -16.24 3.81 6.71
CA GLY A 203 -16.59 2.69 5.83
C GLY A 203 -17.57 1.71 6.47
N ASP A 204 -18.19 0.88 5.64
CA ASP A 204 -19.11 -0.17 6.07
C ASP A 204 -18.32 -1.44 6.45
N LEU A 205 -18.09 -1.66 7.75
CA LEU A 205 -17.44 -2.86 8.23
C LEU A 205 -18.37 -4.08 8.14
N LEU A 206 -18.28 -4.81 7.03
CA LEU A 206 -19.09 -6.01 6.80
C LEU A 206 -18.81 -7.09 7.89
N VAL A 207 -19.86 -7.74 8.38
CA VAL A 207 -19.78 -8.81 9.42
C VAL A 207 -18.74 -9.89 9.06
N GLN A 208 -18.71 -10.29 7.79
CA GLN A 208 -17.74 -11.28 7.28
C GLN A 208 -16.28 -10.78 7.34
N ASN A 209 -16.07 -9.49 7.14
CA ASN A 209 -14.75 -8.86 7.22
C ASN A 209 -14.32 -8.69 8.67
N LEU A 210 -15.23 -8.29 9.57
CA LEU A 210 -14.96 -8.20 11.01
C LEU A 210 -14.43 -9.54 11.57
N LYS A 211 -15.02 -10.67 11.17
CA LYS A 211 -14.53 -11.99 11.58
C LYS A 211 -13.08 -12.23 11.15
N LYS A 212 -12.73 -11.86 9.92
CA LYS A 212 -11.36 -11.96 9.41
C LYS A 212 -10.42 -11.00 10.16
N GLU A 213 -10.85 -9.77 10.41
CA GLU A 213 -10.08 -8.77 11.15
C GLU A 213 -9.76 -9.24 12.57
N LYS A 214 -10.72 -9.86 13.27
CA LYS A 214 -10.52 -10.44 14.61
C LYS A 214 -9.41 -11.50 14.65
N ALA A 215 -9.17 -12.21 13.56
CA ALA A 215 -8.07 -13.19 13.48
C ALA A 215 -6.69 -12.54 13.30
N ILE A 216 -6.64 -11.24 12.99
CA ILE A 216 -5.40 -10.51 12.75
C ILE A 216 -4.91 -9.89 14.07
N PRO A 217 -3.65 -10.10 14.46
CA PRO A 217 -3.10 -9.64 15.73
C PRO A 217 -2.68 -8.16 15.66
N TYR A 218 -3.63 -7.26 15.38
CA TYR A 218 -3.44 -5.81 15.44
C TYR A 218 -4.27 -5.19 16.58
N SER A 219 -3.87 -4.01 17.03
CA SER A 219 -4.52 -3.28 18.11
C SER A 219 -5.06 -1.91 17.68
N LYS A 220 -4.39 -1.27 16.73
CA LYS A 220 -4.73 0.09 16.24
C LYS A 220 -4.93 0.10 14.74
N THR A 221 -5.74 1.04 14.26
CA THR A 221 -6.05 1.19 12.84
C THR A 221 -6.28 2.65 12.47
N GLY A 222 -5.99 3.03 11.22
CA GLY A 222 -6.13 4.41 10.75
C GLY A 222 -5.30 4.65 9.50
N GLY A 223 -4.92 5.90 9.23
CA GLY A 223 -4.27 6.27 7.97
C GLY A 223 -5.19 5.92 6.79
N TYR A 224 -6.27 6.67 6.66
CA TYR A 224 -7.32 6.39 5.68
C TYR A 224 -6.86 6.66 4.25
N PHE A 225 -7.44 5.92 3.31
CA PHE A 225 -7.24 6.09 1.87
C PHE A 225 -8.53 5.77 1.12
N LEU A 226 -8.73 6.42 -0.03
CA LEU A 226 -9.83 6.12 -0.94
C LEU A 226 -9.33 5.29 -2.11
N CYS A 227 -10.09 4.27 -2.47
CA CYS A 227 -9.70 3.31 -3.51
C CYS A 227 -10.65 3.33 -4.69
N ASN A 228 -10.11 3.31 -5.91
CA ASN A 228 -10.88 3.15 -7.14
C ASN A 228 -10.04 2.43 -8.21
N PRO A 229 -10.70 1.74 -9.17
CA PRO A 229 -10.04 1.37 -10.42
C PRO A 229 -9.57 2.63 -11.15
N GLY A 230 -8.41 2.55 -11.79
CA GLY A 230 -7.84 3.64 -12.56
C GLY A 230 -6.64 3.17 -13.37
N ASN A 231 -5.91 4.14 -13.95
CA ASN A 231 -4.65 3.87 -14.63
C ASN A 231 -3.48 4.28 -13.73
N SER A 232 -2.37 3.58 -13.84
CA SER A 232 -1.17 3.87 -13.07
C SER A 232 -0.75 5.34 -13.21
N VAL A 233 -0.41 5.99 -12.09
CA VAL A 233 0.17 7.34 -12.07
C VAL A 233 1.63 7.35 -12.47
N VAL A 234 2.30 6.18 -12.45
CA VAL A 234 3.69 6.03 -12.88
C VAL A 234 3.76 6.00 -14.42
N PRO A 235 4.44 6.96 -15.07
CA PRO A 235 4.50 7.05 -16.53
C PRO A 235 5.04 5.78 -17.21
N GLU A 236 6.03 5.12 -16.59
CA GLU A 236 6.64 3.89 -17.12
C GLU A 236 5.69 2.69 -17.15
N MET A 237 4.52 2.79 -16.52
CA MET A 237 3.49 1.75 -16.60
C MET A 237 2.58 1.89 -17.83
N ASN A 238 2.81 2.88 -18.69
CA ASN A 238 2.13 3.08 -19.97
C ASN A 238 0.59 3.01 -19.91
N GLY A 239 -0.01 3.59 -18.87
CA GLY A 239 -1.46 3.60 -18.68
C GLY A 239 -2.05 2.27 -18.22
N LYS A 240 -1.24 1.36 -17.67
CA LYS A 240 -1.69 0.09 -17.07
C LYS A 240 -2.86 0.32 -16.09
N ALA A 241 -3.88 -0.53 -16.19
CA ALA A 241 -4.98 -0.57 -15.23
C ALA A 241 -4.50 -1.07 -13.87
N VAL A 242 -4.86 -0.34 -12.80
CA VAL A 242 -4.49 -0.60 -11.41
C VAL A 242 -5.68 -0.32 -10.49
N TYR A 243 -5.65 -0.84 -9.28
CA TYR A 243 -6.53 -0.40 -8.19
C TYR A 243 -5.77 0.59 -7.32
N GLN A 244 -6.11 1.88 -7.42
CA GLN A 244 -5.39 2.97 -6.77
C GLN A 244 -5.87 3.16 -5.35
N LEU A 245 -4.96 3.42 -4.41
CA LEU A 245 -5.24 3.80 -3.03
C LEU A 245 -4.69 5.22 -2.83
N ASN A 246 -5.58 6.22 -2.87
CA ASN A 246 -5.21 7.62 -2.78
C ASN A 246 -5.36 8.13 -1.35
N TYR A 247 -4.23 8.45 -0.73
CA TYR A 247 -4.15 8.99 0.64
C TYR A 247 -4.25 10.51 0.68
N ARG A 248 -4.11 11.19 -0.47
CA ARG A 248 -3.77 12.62 -0.53
C ARG A 248 -4.93 13.56 -0.21
N TRP A 249 -6.14 13.04 -0.06
CA TRP A 249 -7.32 13.83 0.23
C TRP A 249 -7.23 14.43 1.65
N PRO A 250 -7.24 15.77 1.82
CA PRO A 250 -7.00 16.39 3.12
C PRO A 250 -7.99 15.97 4.21
N ALA A 251 -9.26 15.75 3.86
CA ALA A 251 -10.28 15.35 4.83
C ALA A 251 -10.19 13.87 5.27
N LEU A 252 -9.29 13.07 4.69
CA LEU A 252 -8.89 11.77 5.24
C LEU A 252 -7.93 11.91 6.43
N GLY A 253 -7.45 13.13 6.71
CA GLY A 253 -6.45 13.40 7.74
C GLY A 253 -5.09 12.73 7.51
N PRO A 254 -4.54 12.68 6.29
CA PRO A 254 -3.24 12.06 6.06
C PRO A 254 -2.15 12.86 6.77
N ALA A 255 -1.37 12.20 7.61
CA ALA A 255 -0.08 12.75 8.03
C ALA A 255 0.90 12.66 6.86
N PHE A 256 1.85 13.60 6.76
CA PHE A 256 3.00 13.41 5.88
C PHE A 256 3.65 12.03 6.22
N PRO A 257 4.20 11.30 5.25
CA PRO A 257 4.22 11.59 3.82
C PRO A 257 2.99 11.07 3.04
N MET A 258 1.98 10.51 3.73
CA MET A 258 0.75 10.02 3.08
C MET A 258 0.00 11.13 2.31
N THR A 259 0.23 12.40 2.65
CA THR A 259 -0.26 13.55 1.88
C THR A 259 0.20 13.57 0.41
N ARG A 260 1.23 12.79 0.06
CA ARG A 260 1.76 12.65 -1.31
C ARG A 260 1.61 11.23 -1.87
N LEU A 261 1.08 10.29 -1.10
CA LEU A 261 1.11 8.87 -1.42
C LEU A 261 -0.11 8.44 -2.25
N VAL A 262 0.16 7.69 -3.32
CA VAL A 262 -0.80 6.84 -4.02
C VAL A 262 -0.17 5.45 -4.09
N ASP A 263 -0.82 4.45 -3.48
CA ASP A 263 -0.43 3.05 -3.70
C ASP A 263 -1.23 2.49 -4.88
N GLU A 264 -0.70 1.47 -5.55
CA GLU A 264 -1.33 0.81 -6.69
C GLU A 264 -1.31 -0.70 -6.50
N LEU A 265 -2.44 -1.37 -6.75
CA LEU A 265 -2.59 -2.81 -6.61
C LEU A 265 -3.02 -3.47 -7.93
N VAL A 266 -2.54 -4.69 -8.13
CA VAL A 266 -2.71 -5.57 -9.30
C VAL A 266 -2.66 -7.04 -8.87
#